data_AF-A0A0X3RV77-F1
#
_entry.id   AF-A0A0X3RV77-F1
#
_cell.length_a   1.000
_cell.length_b   1.000
_cell.length_c   1.000
_cell.angle_alpha   90.00
_cell.angle_beta   90.00
_cell.angle_gamma   90.00
#
_symmetry.space_group_name_H-M   'P 1'
#
loop_
_entity.id
_entity.type
_entity.pdbx_description
1 polymer ?
#
loop_
_entity_poly.entity_id
_entity_poly.type
_entity_poly.pdbx_seq_one_letter_code
_entity_poly.pdbx_strand_id
1 'polypeptide(L)'
;MSSVKWAATSPRSGRFCAVERGSDMLGLSDLHDELRARGQGYIEVRLSTGEFPLLTMGFRGNHAVLHLFQDVETASLLVGDGSVAANTVIDVPIMDEQAEFTGRFVLSADHAWGVMWHFIETGEPRDLGEWCEL
;
A
#
# COMPACT_ATOMS: atom_id res chain seq x y z
N MET A 1 14.72 8.25 -15.61
CA MET A 1 14.16 8.04 -14.26
C MET A 1 12.68 7.83 -14.44
N SER A 2 12.17 6.67 -14.04
CA SER A 2 10.75 6.35 -14.11
C SER A 2 10.02 7.22 -13.10
N SER A 3 9.01 7.97 -13.54
CA SER A 3 8.18 8.77 -12.64
C SER A 3 7.03 7.89 -12.12
N VAL A 4 6.87 7.85 -10.80
CA VAL A 4 5.74 7.22 -10.12
C VAL A 4 4.70 8.27 -9.78
N LYS A 5 3.42 7.91 -9.92
CA LYS A 5 2.29 8.71 -9.47
C LYS A 5 1.73 8.14 -8.19
N TRP A 6 1.49 8.99 -7.20
CA TRP A 6 1.01 8.55 -5.90
C TRP A 6 0.13 9.58 -5.21
N ALA A 7 -0.75 9.09 -4.35
CA ALA A 7 -1.52 9.84 -3.36
C ALA A 7 -1.30 9.20 -2.00
N ALA A 8 -1.34 9.96 -0.90
CA ALA A 8 -1.01 9.41 0.40
C ALA A 8 -1.62 10.20 1.55
N THR A 9 -1.63 9.57 2.73
CA THR A 9 -1.72 10.29 3.99
C THR A 9 -0.67 11.37 4.01
N SER A 10 -1.10 12.60 4.24
CA SER A 10 -0.18 13.67 4.50
C SER A 10 0.54 13.36 5.83
N PRO A 11 1.89 13.46 5.88
CA PRO A 11 2.59 13.90 7.09
C PRO A 11 1.99 15.26 7.52
N ARG A 12 2.50 16.15 8.35
CA ARG A 12 1.73 17.37 8.77
C ARG A 12 0.29 17.08 9.31
N SER A 13 -0.77 16.99 8.49
CA SER A 13 -2.17 16.80 8.92
C SER A 13 -2.56 15.38 9.38
N GLY A 14 -1.88 14.33 8.91
CA GLY A 14 -2.28 12.94 9.22
C GLY A 14 -3.57 12.48 8.53
N ARG A 15 -4.07 13.25 7.56
CA ARG A 15 -5.26 12.93 6.75
C ARG A 15 -4.87 12.48 5.36
N PHE A 16 -5.67 11.61 4.75
CA PHE A 16 -5.47 11.24 3.35
C PHE A 16 -5.59 12.45 2.43
N CYS A 17 -4.63 12.59 1.52
CA CYS A 17 -4.61 13.64 0.51
C CYS A 17 -4.71 12.99 -0.87
N ALA A 18 -5.90 13.04 -1.47
CA ALA A 18 -6.18 12.50 -2.80
C ALA A 18 -5.53 13.30 -3.95
N VAL A 19 -4.75 14.34 -3.64
CA VAL A 19 -4.01 15.10 -4.66
C VAL A 19 -2.83 14.26 -5.11
N GLU A 20 -2.94 13.74 -6.33
CA GLU A 20 -1.86 13.00 -6.95
C GLU A 20 -0.59 13.85 -7.10
N ARG A 21 0.54 13.23 -6.76
CA ARG A 21 1.88 13.77 -6.95
C ARG A 21 2.67 12.85 -7.86
N GLY A 22 3.51 13.45 -8.68
CA GLY A 22 4.51 12.73 -9.47
C GLY A 22 5.89 12.94 -8.86
N SER A 23 6.63 11.87 -8.58
CA SER A 23 8.04 11.94 -8.18
C SER A 23 8.83 10.78 -8.79
N ASP A 24 10.12 10.73 -8.49
CA ASP A 24 10.90 9.50 -8.59
C ASP A 24 10.70 8.63 -7.33
N MET A 25 11.41 7.50 -7.28
CA MET A 25 11.38 6.58 -6.14
C MET A 25 11.95 7.17 -4.86
N LEU A 26 12.89 8.11 -4.94
CA LEU A 26 13.46 8.76 -3.76
C LEU A 26 12.39 9.61 -3.07
N GLY A 27 11.66 10.44 -3.81
CA GLY A 27 10.59 11.27 -3.23
C GLY A 27 9.47 10.45 -2.59
N LEU A 28 9.14 9.28 -3.14
CA LEU A 28 8.17 8.36 -2.56
C LEU A 28 8.72 7.64 -1.31
N SER A 29 10.01 7.32 -1.29
CA SER A 29 10.68 6.71 -0.14
C SER A 29 10.79 7.69 1.03
N ASP A 30 11.15 8.95 0.77
CA ASP A 30 11.19 10.01 1.80
C ASP A 30 9.81 10.18 2.47
N LEU A 31 8.74 10.18 1.66
CA LEU A 31 7.36 10.22 2.17
C LEU A 31 7.05 9.00 3.05
N HIS A 32 7.40 7.79 2.58
CA HIS A 32 7.17 6.57 3.35
C HIS A 32 7.89 6.63 4.70
N ASP A 33 9.14 7.07 4.73
CA ASP A 33 9.93 7.19 5.96
C ASP A 33 9.31 8.21 6.93
N GLU A 34 8.79 9.34 6.43
CA GLU A 34 8.03 10.29 7.24
C GLU A 34 6.76 9.67 7.86
N LEU A 35 6.05 8.81 7.11
CA LEU A 35 4.87 8.11 7.61
C LEU A 35 5.24 6.99 8.58
N ARG A 36 6.33 6.26 8.33
CA ARG A 36 6.89 5.26 9.27
C ARG A 36 7.27 5.89 10.59
N ALA A 37 7.90 7.06 10.58
CA ALA A 37 8.23 7.82 11.79
C ALA A 37 6.98 8.24 12.60
N ARG A 38 5.82 8.35 11.94
CA ARG A 38 4.51 8.60 12.58
C ARG A 38 3.79 7.32 13.02
N GLY A 39 4.34 6.16 12.67
CA GLY A 39 3.83 4.84 13.03
C GLY A 39 2.64 4.37 12.21
N GLN A 40 2.14 5.13 11.23
CA GLN A 40 1.05 4.71 10.36
C GLN A 40 0.94 5.58 9.11
N GLY A 41 0.26 5.06 8.08
CA GLY A 41 -0.08 5.81 6.89
C GLY A 41 -0.80 4.95 5.86
N TYR A 42 -1.33 5.62 4.86
CA TYR A 42 -1.93 5.00 3.68
C TYR A 42 -1.31 5.62 2.43
N ILE A 43 -0.92 4.78 1.47
CA ILE A 43 -0.25 5.18 0.22
C ILE A 43 -0.97 4.50 -0.93
N GLU A 44 -1.21 5.23 -2.00
CA GLU A 44 -1.69 4.73 -3.29
C GLU A 44 -0.62 5.00 -4.33
N VAL A 45 -0.30 4.00 -5.14
CA VAL A 45 0.65 4.11 -6.25
C VAL A 45 0.06 3.57 -7.53
N ARG A 46 0.33 4.27 -8.62
CA ARG A 46 0.03 3.81 -9.97
C ARG A 46 1.16 4.13 -10.92
N LEU A 47 1.26 3.31 -11.96
CA LEU A 47 2.19 3.54 -13.06
C LEU A 47 1.71 4.70 -13.92
N SER A 48 2.64 5.40 -14.56
CA SER A 48 2.35 6.60 -15.37
C SER A 48 1.47 6.34 -16.61
N THR A 49 1.23 5.08 -16.97
CA THR A 49 0.57 4.65 -18.20
C THR A 49 -0.96 4.52 -18.10
N GLY A 50 -1.56 4.65 -16.92
CA GLY A 50 -3.01 4.48 -16.76
C GLY A 50 -3.55 4.81 -15.37
N GLU A 51 -4.87 4.66 -15.20
CA GLU A 51 -5.52 4.71 -13.88
C GLU A 51 -5.33 3.40 -13.11
N PHE A 52 -5.20 2.29 -13.83
CA PHE A 52 -4.98 0.95 -13.29
C PHE A 52 -3.77 0.27 -13.94
N PRO A 53 -3.15 -0.72 -13.29
CA PRO A 53 -3.42 -1.17 -11.91
C PRO A 53 -3.07 -0.10 -10.86
N LEU A 54 -3.88 -0.03 -9.81
CA LEU A 54 -3.65 0.79 -8.61
C LEU A 54 -3.30 -0.14 -7.46
N LEU A 55 -2.12 0.05 -6.87
CA LEU A 55 -1.69 -0.66 -5.67
C LEU A 55 -1.76 0.28 -4.48
N THR A 56 -2.35 -0.17 -3.38
CA THR A 56 -2.47 0.63 -2.15
C THR A 56 -1.86 -0.10 -0.97
N MET A 57 -1.33 0.65 -0.01
CA MET A 57 -0.75 0.16 1.22
C MET A 57 -1.28 0.95 2.39
N GLY A 58 -2.07 0.30 3.23
CA GLY A 58 -2.40 0.79 4.58
C GLY A 58 -1.47 0.13 5.59
N PHE A 59 -0.88 0.91 6.50
CA PHE A 59 -0.01 0.35 7.53
C PHE A 59 -0.14 1.03 8.88
N ARG A 60 0.10 0.26 9.94
CA ARG A 60 0.22 0.72 11.33
C ARG A 60 1.24 -0.12 12.08
N GLY A 61 2.16 0.53 12.79
CA GLY A 61 3.26 -0.14 13.45
C GLY A 61 4.03 -0.98 12.44
N ASN A 62 4.20 -2.27 12.70
CA ASN A 62 4.89 -3.18 11.79
C ASN A 62 3.92 -3.99 10.90
N HIS A 63 2.65 -3.63 10.84
CA HIS A 63 1.64 -4.36 10.07
C HIS A 63 1.18 -3.53 8.88
N ALA A 64 0.98 -4.20 7.75
CA ALA A 64 0.47 -3.58 6.55
C ALA A 64 -0.49 -4.51 5.79
N VAL A 65 -1.36 -3.91 4.99
CA VAL A 65 -2.27 -4.61 4.08
C VAL A 65 -2.14 -3.96 2.72
N LEU A 66 -2.10 -4.79 1.68
CA LEU A 66 -2.05 -4.34 0.29
C LEU A 66 -3.35 -4.65 -0.43
N HIS A 67 -3.95 -3.62 -1.06
CA HIS A 67 -5.04 -3.81 -2.02
C HIS A 67 -4.52 -3.58 -3.44
N LEU A 68 -4.95 -4.43 -4.35
CA LEU A 68 -4.78 -4.24 -5.78
C LEU A 68 -6.15 -4.00 -6.41
N PHE A 69 -6.25 -2.91 -7.16
CA PHE A 69 -7.39 -2.64 -8.04
C PHE A 69 -6.92 -2.80 -9.49
N GLN A 70 -7.52 -3.74 -10.22
CA GLN A 70 -7.21 -3.95 -11.64
C GLN A 70 -8.09 -3.09 -12.56
N ASP A 71 -9.27 -2.73 -12.05
CA ASP A 71 -10.22 -1.81 -12.67
C ASP A 71 -11.12 -1.18 -11.58
N VAL A 72 -12.19 -0.50 -12.00
CA VAL A 72 -13.11 0.20 -11.09
C VAL A 72 -14.02 -0.74 -10.28
N GLU A 73 -14.13 -2.01 -10.66
CA GLU A 73 -15.06 -2.98 -10.06
C GLU A 73 -14.35 -4.05 -9.24
N THR A 74 -13.06 -4.30 -9.51
CA THR A 74 -12.30 -5.40 -8.93
C THR A 74 -11.29 -4.91 -7.88
N ALA A 75 -11.33 -5.55 -6.71
CA ALA A 75 -10.37 -5.36 -5.65
C ALA A 75 -9.86 -6.71 -5.15
N SER A 76 -8.57 -6.79 -4.86
CA SER A 76 -7.95 -7.99 -4.28
C SER A 76 -7.03 -7.63 -3.13
N LEU A 77 -6.95 -8.52 -2.14
CA LEU A 77 -5.99 -8.44 -1.05
C LEU A 77 -4.81 -9.38 -1.31
N LEU A 78 -3.60 -8.92 -1.03
CA LEU A 78 -2.43 -9.80 -1.03
C LEU A 78 -2.49 -10.73 0.19
N VAL A 79 -2.23 -12.02 -0.02
CA VAL A 79 -2.12 -12.99 1.06
C VAL A 79 -0.93 -12.63 1.96
N GLY A 80 -1.17 -12.67 3.27
CA GLY A 80 -0.22 -12.30 4.32
C GLY A 80 1.03 -13.17 4.33
N ASP A 81 2.10 -12.65 4.91
CA ASP A 81 3.42 -13.28 4.94
C ASP A 81 3.65 -14.21 6.15
N GLY A 82 2.60 -14.46 6.92
CA GLY A 82 2.66 -15.28 8.13
C GLY A 82 3.28 -14.58 9.34
N SER A 83 3.60 -13.28 9.26
CA SER A 83 4.05 -12.49 10.41
C SER A 83 2.99 -12.35 11.51
N VAL A 84 1.72 -12.51 11.15
CA VAL A 84 0.57 -12.47 12.05
C VAL A 84 -0.21 -13.78 11.93
N ALA A 85 -0.63 -14.35 13.06
CA ALA A 85 -1.45 -15.56 13.05
C ALA A 85 -2.79 -15.31 12.34
N ALA A 86 -3.21 -16.25 11.50
CA ALA A 86 -4.30 -16.06 10.52
C ALA A 86 -5.62 -15.50 11.09
N ASN A 87 -6.00 -15.85 12.32
CA ASN A 87 -7.24 -15.41 12.96
C ASN A 87 -7.10 -14.14 13.82
N THR A 88 -5.89 -13.58 13.92
CA THR A 88 -5.67 -12.33 14.66
C THR A 88 -6.18 -11.17 13.81
N VAL A 89 -6.92 -10.26 14.44
CA VAL A 89 -7.43 -9.05 13.77
C VAL A 89 -6.47 -7.90 14.03
N ILE A 90 -6.15 -7.15 12.98
CA ILE A 90 -5.27 -5.98 13.00
C ILE A 90 -5.99 -4.81 12.34
N ASP A 91 -5.98 -3.67 13.01
CA ASP A 91 -6.46 -2.40 12.47
C ASP A 91 -5.36 -1.68 11.70
N VAL A 92 -5.62 -1.38 10.43
CA VAL A 92 -4.78 -0.51 9.60
C VAL A 92 -5.60 0.66 9.03
N PRO A 93 -4.98 1.83 8.82
CA PRO A 93 -5.66 2.93 8.15
C PRO A 93 -5.90 2.60 6.67
N ILE A 94 -7.13 2.83 6.22
CA ILE A 94 -7.49 2.88 4.80
C ILE A 94 -8.02 4.29 4.55
N MET A 95 -7.25 5.10 3.84
CA MET A 95 -7.46 6.55 3.74
C MET A 95 -7.57 7.20 5.14
N ASP A 96 -8.75 7.72 5.51
CA ASP A 96 -9.04 8.35 6.80
C ASP A 96 -9.79 7.44 7.78
N GLU A 97 -10.10 6.20 7.36
CA GLU A 97 -10.85 5.22 8.14
C GLU A 97 -9.93 4.13 8.71
N GLN A 98 -10.42 3.43 9.74
CA GLN A 98 -9.76 2.26 10.30
C GLN A 98 -10.50 1.03 9.83
N ALA A 99 -9.77 0.09 9.23
CA ALA A 99 -10.34 -1.17 8.77
C ALA A 99 -9.62 -2.35 9.42
N GLU A 100 -10.43 -3.33 9.81
CA GLU A 100 -10.01 -4.57 10.45
C GLU A 100 -9.65 -5.61 9.38
N PHE A 101 -8.45 -6.19 9.48
CA PHE A 101 -8.04 -7.30 8.63
C PHE A 101 -7.55 -8.46 9.48
N THR A 102 -7.85 -9.67 9.03
CA THR A 102 -7.30 -10.88 9.66
C THR A 102 -5.86 -11.10 9.23
N GLY A 103 -5.06 -11.77 10.06
CA GLY A 103 -3.67 -12.11 9.78
C GLY A 103 -3.45 -12.87 8.45
N ARG A 104 -4.51 -13.44 7.87
CA ARG A 104 -4.51 -13.99 6.51
C ARG A 104 -4.08 -12.99 5.43
N PHE A 105 -4.28 -11.68 5.65
CA PHE A 105 -3.99 -10.62 4.67
C PHE A 105 -3.01 -9.56 5.20
N VAL A 106 -2.44 -9.80 6.39
CA VAL A 106 -1.50 -8.87 7.02
C VAL A 106 -0.07 -9.29 6.69
N LEU A 107 0.71 -8.32 6.22
CA LEU A 107 2.13 -8.43 6.00
C LEU A 107 2.89 -7.63 7.07
N SER A 108 4.18 -7.93 7.21
CA SER A 108 5.08 -6.95 7.82
C SER A 108 5.16 -5.67 6.96
N ALA A 109 5.25 -4.51 7.61
CA ALA A 109 5.31 -3.23 6.90
C ALA A 109 6.50 -3.13 5.93
N ASP A 110 7.65 -3.70 6.30
CA ASP A 110 8.85 -3.69 5.47
C ASP A 110 8.67 -4.59 4.23
N HIS A 111 7.99 -5.74 4.37
CA HIS A 111 7.68 -6.61 3.23
C HIS A 111 6.66 -5.96 2.30
N ALA A 112 5.58 -5.38 2.83
CA ALA A 112 4.60 -4.65 2.02
C ALA A 112 5.25 -3.49 1.25
N TRP A 113 6.20 -2.79 1.86
CA TRP A 113 6.98 -1.76 1.18
C TRP A 113 7.83 -2.33 0.04
N GLY A 114 8.49 -3.47 0.27
CA GLY A 114 9.24 -4.18 -0.78
C GLY A 114 8.36 -4.60 -1.96
N VAL A 115 7.15 -5.07 -1.70
CA VAL A 115 6.16 -5.41 -2.73
C VAL A 115 5.75 -4.19 -3.54
N MET A 116 5.49 -3.05 -2.89
CA MET A 116 5.18 -1.80 -3.57
C MET A 116 6.34 -1.33 -4.46
N TRP A 117 7.57 -1.48 -3.99
CA TRP A 117 8.77 -1.21 -4.78
C TRP A 117 8.83 -2.08 -6.04
N HIS A 118 8.65 -3.39 -5.89
CA HIS A 118 8.66 -4.33 -7.01
C HIS A 118 7.56 -4.01 -8.03
N PHE A 119 6.35 -3.66 -7.56
CA PHE A 119 5.26 -3.23 -8.43
C PHE A 119 5.63 -2.01 -9.28
N ILE A 120 6.30 -1.02 -8.71
CA ILE A 120 6.68 0.19 -9.45
C ILE A 120 7.78 -0.12 -10.47
N GLU A 121 8.67 -1.08 -10.18
CA GLU A 121 9.75 -1.48 -11.08
C GLU A 121 9.26 -2.34 -12.26
N THR A 122 8.40 -3.32 -12.00
CA THR A 122 7.98 -4.31 -13.01
C THR A 122 6.66 -3.95 -13.67
N GLY A 123 5.78 -3.28 -12.94
CA GLY A 123 4.41 -3.01 -13.34
C GLY A 123 3.49 -4.24 -13.37
N GLU A 124 3.95 -5.38 -12.85
CA GLU A 124 3.26 -6.67 -12.95
C GLU A 124 2.80 -7.17 -11.57
N PRO A 125 1.52 -6.96 -11.19
CA PRO A 125 1.02 -7.38 -9.88
C PRO A 125 1.04 -8.89 -9.64
N ARG A 126 0.95 -9.69 -10.71
CA ARG A 126 0.85 -11.15 -10.62
C ARG A 126 2.12 -11.80 -10.08
N ASP A 127 3.26 -11.12 -10.20
CA ASP A 127 4.55 -11.62 -9.74
C ASP A 127 4.83 -11.28 -8.26
N LEU A 128 3.92 -10.53 -7.61
CA LEU A 128 4.07 -10.02 -6.25
C LEU A 128 3.64 -11.03 -5.17
N GLY A 129 2.90 -12.08 -5.54
CA GLY A 129 2.39 -13.09 -4.62
C GLY A 129 0.98 -13.56 -4.96
N GLU A 130 0.33 -14.21 -4.00
CA GLU A 130 -1.03 -14.71 -4.14
C GLU A 130 -2.06 -13.63 -3.78
N TRP A 131 -2.99 -13.37 -4.69
CA TRP A 131 -4.05 -12.38 -4.53
C TRP A 131 -5.40 -13.06 -4.31
N CYS A 132 -6.17 -12.57 -3.34
CA CYS A 132 -7.55 -12.98 -3.09
C CYS A 132 -8.51 -11.86 -3.48
N GLU A 133 -9.36 -12.11 -4.47
CA GLU A 133 -10.44 -11.20 -4.86
C GLU A 133 -11.49 -11.08 -3.72
N LEU A 134 -12.10 -9.90 -3.59
CA LEU A 134 -13.08 -9.56 -2.55
C LEU A 134 -14.53 -9.74 -2.99
#